data_AF-A0A1I0J0H2-F1
#
_entry.id   AF-A0A1I0J0H2-F1
#
_cell.length_a   1.000
_cell.length_b   1.000
_cell.length_c   1.000
_cell.angle_alpha   90.00
_cell.angle_beta   90.00
_cell.angle_gamma   90.00
#
_symmetry.space_group_name_H-M   'P 1'
#
loop_
_entity.id
_entity.type
_entity.pdbx_description
1 polymer ?
#
loop_
_entity_poly.entity_id
_entity_poly.type
_entity_poly.pdbx_seq_one_letter_code
_entity_poly.pdbx_strand_id
1 'polypeptide(L)'
;MIDWEKATEELARKLDPKHIKPAKQFGPKGDYIEGWHAMAEANRIFGHGAWSYTVIKCDAVMQQERKIGKAQKDGWGVTYVATVRVTVDGVIREDVGAGHGYDADLGLAHESAVKEAVTDALKRGLRGFGNPFGLALYDKSRENVGVDLPPMDHAAEAARIIDRLEQAGTVAELGALWKSESATIAAVKAAYPAAYKAIEDAKDKMKTQLAPPPAGPDEGDRFSAH
;
A
#
# COMPACT_ATOMS: atom_id res chain seq x y z
N MET A 1 5.78 24.04 -11.20
CA MET A 1 6.01 23.94 -9.75
C MET A 1 5.13 22.81 -9.26
N ILE A 2 5.69 21.89 -8.47
CA ILE A 2 4.95 20.73 -7.96
C ILE A 2 3.94 21.20 -6.92
N ASP A 3 2.77 20.58 -6.90
CA ASP A 3 1.86 20.68 -5.76
C ASP A 3 2.40 19.80 -4.62
N TRP A 4 3.18 20.41 -3.74
CA TRP A 4 3.86 19.71 -2.65
C TRP A 4 2.91 19.18 -1.57
N GLU A 5 1.72 19.75 -1.42
CA GLU A 5 0.72 19.25 -0.47
C GLU A 5 0.23 17.87 -0.94
N LYS A 6 -0.24 17.81 -2.19
CA LYS A 6 -0.65 16.54 -2.82
C LYS A 6 0.51 15.54 -2.92
N ALA A 7 1.70 15.98 -3.28
CA ALA A 7 2.86 15.10 -3.36
C ALA A 7 3.19 14.52 -1.97
N THR A 8 3.12 15.31 -0.90
CA THR A 8 3.39 14.85 0.47
C THR A 8 2.40 13.77 0.90
N GLU A 9 1.12 13.90 0.59
CA GLU A 9 0.13 12.85 0.85
C GLU A 9 0.50 11.53 0.16
N GLU A 10 0.86 11.60 -1.12
CA GLU A 10 1.24 10.42 -1.91
C GLU A 10 2.56 9.80 -1.45
N LEU A 11 3.53 10.60 -1.00
CA LEU A 11 4.81 10.14 -0.46
C LEU A 11 4.68 9.46 0.91
N ALA A 12 3.67 9.84 1.68
CA ALA A 12 3.37 9.24 2.98
C ALA A 12 2.68 7.86 2.85
N ARG A 13 2.04 7.59 1.71
CA ARG A 13 1.31 6.34 1.49
C ARG A 13 2.17 5.10 1.66
N LYS A 14 1.54 4.03 2.13
CA LYS A 14 2.18 2.74 2.30
C LYS A 14 2.66 2.16 0.98
N LEU A 15 3.74 1.40 1.06
CA LEU A 15 4.24 0.63 -0.07
C LEU A 15 3.37 -0.62 -0.26
N ASP A 16 2.66 -0.68 -1.39
CA ASP A 16 1.84 -1.82 -1.76
C ASP A 16 2.70 -3.10 -1.87
N PRO A 17 2.39 -4.17 -1.11
CA PRO A 17 3.14 -5.42 -1.14
C PRO A 17 3.31 -6.02 -2.54
N LYS A 18 2.42 -5.75 -3.49
CA LYS A 18 2.52 -6.29 -4.86
C LYS A 18 3.76 -5.79 -5.63
N HIS A 19 4.31 -4.64 -5.21
CA HIS A 19 5.51 -4.05 -5.82
C HIS A 19 6.81 -4.47 -5.14
N ILE A 20 6.72 -5.27 -4.08
CA ILE A 20 7.86 -5.78 -3.34
C ILE A 20 8.32 -7.09 -3.97
N LYS A 21 9.61 -7.17 -4.26
CA LYS A 21 10.29 -8.39 -4.67
C LYS A 21 11.10 -8.94 -3.51
N PRO A 22 10.99 -10.25 -3.20
CA PRO A 22 11.79 -10.85 -2.16
C PRO A 22 13.26 -10.85 -2.57
N ALA A 23 14.14 -10.87 -1.57
CA ALA A 23 15.57 -11.05 -1.79
C ALA A 23 15.85 -12.27 -2.68
N LYS A 24 16.77 -12.10 -3.65
CA LYS A 24 17.23 -13.25 -4.45
C LYS A 24 18.04 -14.19 -3.57
N GLN A 25 18.01 -15.48 -3.91
CA GLN A 25 18.83 -16.50 -3.24
C GLN A 25 20.33 -16.17 -3.32
N PHE A 26 20.75 -15.52 -4.40
CA PHE A 26 22.11 -15.06 -4.64
C PHE A 26 22.08 -13.56 -4.99
N GLY A 27 22.91 -12.75 -4.33
CA GLY A 27 22.97 -11.29 -4.53
C GLY A 27 22.71 -10.49 -3.26
N PRO A 28 22.44 -9.17 -3.39
CA PRO A 28 22.13 -8.29 -2.26
C PRO A 28 20.96 -8.83 -1.43
N LYS A 29 21.15 -8.85 -0.10
CA LYS A 29 20.12 -9.31 0.83
C LYS A 29 19.13 -8.18 1.11
N GLY A 30 17.84 -8.47 0.95
CA GLY A 30 16.76 -7.55 1.27
C GLY A 30 15.66 -7.58 0.22
N ASP A 31 14.44 -7.31 0.67
CA ASP A 31 13.34 -7.01 -0.24
C ASP A 31 13.65 -5.73 -1.02
N TYR A 32 13.18 -5.65 -2.26
CA TYR A 32 13.41 -4.48 -3.12
C TYR A 32 12.19 -4.15 -3.96
N ILE A 33 12.15 -2.91 -4.47
CA ILE A 33 11.27 -2.53 -5.58
C ILE A 33 12.05 -2.53 -6.90
N GLU A 34 11.35 -2.81 -7.99
CA GLU A 34 11.90 -2.76 -9.35
C GLU A 34 12.20 -1.32 -9.77
N GLY A 35 13.24 -1.13 -10.61
CA GLY A 35 13.65 0.20 -11.08
C GLY A 35 12.54 0.92 -11.87
N TRP A 36 11.81 0.19 -12.72
CA TRP A 36 10.68 0.76 -13.47
C TRP A 36 9.57 1.26 -12.55
N HIS A 37 9.32 0.57 -11.43
CA HIS A 37 8.28 0.97 -10.48
C HIS A 37 8.67 2.27 -9.76
N ALA A 38 9.93 2.38 -9.32
CA ALA A 38 10.43 3.63 -8.74
C ALA A 38 10.29 4.81 -9.72
N MET A 39 10.61 4.63 -11.01
CA MET A 39 10.43 5.68 -12.02
C MET A 39 8.94 5.99 -12.27
N ALA A 40 8.07 4.97 -12.28
CA ALA A 40 6.64 5.14 -12.45
C ALA A 40 6.01 5.93 -11.28
N GLU A 41 6.42 5.66 -10.04
CA GLU A 41 6.00 6.42 -8.87
C GLU A 41 6.51 7.87 -8.93
N ALA A 42 7.74 8.11 -9.40
CA ALA A 42 8.25 9.47 -9.57
C ALA A 42 7.41 10.24 -10.61
N ASN A 43 7.05 9.60 -11.72
CA ASN A 43 6.15 10.19 -12.71
C ASN A 43 4.74 10.44 -12.16
N ARG A 44 4.21 9.52 -11.34
CA ARG A 44 2.87 9.61 -10.75
C ARG A 44 2.77 10.72 -9.69
N ILE A 45 3.78 10.82 -8.82
CA ILE A 45 3.79 11.71 -7.66
C ILE A 45 4.26 13.11 -8.05
N PHE A 46 5.37 13.21 -8.79
CA PHE A 46 5.98 14.50 -9.12
C PHE A 46 5.53 15.03 -10.48
N GLY A 47 5.15 14.15 -11.40
CA GLY A 47 4.87 14.49 -12.79
C GLY A 47 6.12 14.39 -13.67
N HIS A 48 5.94 13.93 -14.91
CA HIS A 48 7.02 13.64 -15.87
C HIS A 48 8.03 14.78 -16.09
N GLY A 49 7.59 16.04 -15.99
CA GLY A 49 8.42 17.21 -16.24
C GLY A 49 9.03 17.85 -14.99
N ALA A 50 8.75 17.32 -13.80
CA ALA A 50 9.11 17.98 -12.54
C ALA A 50 10.19 17.23 -11.73
N TRP A 51 10.67 16.09 -12.25
CA TRP A 51 11.81 15.39 -11.71
C TRP A 51 12.81 15.00 -12.80
N SER A 52 14.06 14.85 -12.42
CA SER A 52 15.13 14.34 -13.28
C SER A 52 16.19 13.64 -12.43
N TYR A 53 17.10 12.93 -13.09
CA TYR A 53 18.31 12.44 -12.44
C TYR A 53 19.53 12.61 -13.33
N THR A 54 20.70 12.69 -12.71
CA THR A 54 22.00 12.80 -13.37
C THR A 54 22.93 11.75 -12.79
N VAL A 55 23.58 10.97 -13.65
CA VAL A 55 24.70 10.10 -13.25
C VAL A 55 25.92 11.00 -13.07
N ILE A 56 26.31 11.26 -11.81
CA ILE A 56 27.46 12.10 -11.49
C ILE A 56 28.75 11.32 -11.79
N LYS A 57 28.77 10.05 -11.41
CA LYS A 57 29.96 9.20 -11.47
C LYS A 57 29.55 7.74 -11.65
N CYS A 58 30.32 6.96 -12.41
CA CYS A 58 30.11 5.53 -12.61
C CYS A 58 31.45 4.86 -12.92
N ASP A 59 32.03 4.18 -11.93
CA ASP A 59 33.37 3.60 -12.03
C ASP A 59 33.31 2.07 -11.93
N ALA A 60 34.10 1.39 -12.76
CA ALA A 60 34.45 -0.01 -12.55
C ALA A 60 35.44 -0.09 -11.38
N VAL A 61 35.03 -0.71 -10.28
CA VAL A 61 35.86 -0.83 -9.07
C VAL A 61 36.49 -2.22 -8.93
N MET A 62 35.98 -3.20 -9.67
CA MET A 62 36.52 -4.55 -9.73
C MET A 62 36.17 -5.20 -11.06
N GLN A 63 37.16 -5.87 -11.65
CA GLN A 63 37.03 -6.69 -12.83
C GLN A 63 38.02 -7.85 -12.70
N GLN A 64 37.51 -9.08 -12.69
CA GLN A 64 38.36 -10.26 -12.53
C GLN A 64 37.73 -11.49 -13.16
N GLU A 65 38.58 -12.36 -13.73
CA GLU A 65 38.17 -13.72 -14.09
C GLU A 65 37.76 -14.51 -12.84
N ARG A 66 36.65 -15.25 -12.93
CA ARG A 66 36.14 -16.09 -11.84
C ARG A 66 35.25 -17.20 -12.37
N LYS A 67 35.00 -18.20 -11.52
CA LYS A 67 33.95 -19.18 -11.77
C LYS A 67 32.56 -18.54 -11.58
N ILE A 68 31.67 -18.74 -12.56
CA ILE A 68 30.31 -18.20 -12.58
C ILE A 68 29.24 -19.29 -12.71
N GLY A 69 28.03 -18.99 -12.21
CA GLY A 69 26.86 -19.88 -12.27
C GLY A 69 26.99 -21.16 -11.44
N LYS A 70 25.91 -21.96 -11.41
CA LYS A 70 25.90 -23.25 -10.67
C LYS A 70 26.92 -24.26 -11.22
N ALA A 71 27.19 -24.20 -12.51
CA ALA A 71 28.12 -25.09 -13.20
C ALA A 71 29.60 -24.69 -13.05
N GLN A 72 29.90 -23.57 -12.36
CA GLN A 72 31.26 -23.09 -12.12
C GLN A 72 32.10 -23.00 -13.40
N LYS A 73 31.53 -22.39 -14.44
CA LYS A 73 32.22 -22.15 -15.72
C LYS A 73 33.16 -20.96 -15.58
N ASP A 74 34.23 -20.92 -16.38
CA ASP A 74 35.06 -19.73 -16.51
C ASP A 74 34.27 -18.56 -17.08
N GLY A 75 34.54 -17.38 -16.56
CA GLY A 75 33.91 -16.13 -16.96
C GLY A 75 34.44 -14.97 -16.13
N TRP A 76 33.68 -13.89 -16.07
CA TRP A 76 34.07 -12.62 -15.49
C TRP A 76 33.13 -12.22 -14.36
N GLY A 77 33.69 -11.60 -13.34
CA GLY A 77 32.98 -10.82 -12.35
C GLY A 77 33.37 -9.36 -12.50
N VAL A 78 32.38 -8.49 -12.67
CA VAL A 78 32.57 -7.05 -12.79
C VAL A 78 31.70 -6.34 -11.78
N THR A 79 32.21 -5.30 -11.13
CA THR A 79 31.45 -4.46 -10.20
C THR A 79 31.62 -2.99 -10.52
N TYR A 80 30.50 -2.30 -10.58
CA TYR A 80 30.43 -0.86 -10.73
C TYR A 80 29.87 -0.21 -9.48
N VAL A 81 30.35 1.01 -9.20
CA VAL A 81 29.76 1.92 -8.23
C VAL A 81 29.34 3.18 -8.97
N ALA A 82 28.08 3.59 -8.80
CA ALA A 82 27.53 4.78 -9.42
C ALA A 82 27.03 5.77 -8.37
N THR A 83 27.25 7.06 -8.59
CA THR A 83 26.63 8.15 -7.82
C THR A 83 25.59 8.82 -8.69
N VAL A 84 24.35 8.91 -8.20
CA VAL A 84 23.22 9.53 -8.91
C VAL A 84 22.66 10.68 -8.09
N ARG A 85 22.45 11.81 -8.75
CA ARG A 85 21.69 12.96 -8.23
C ARG A 85 20.27 12.92 -8.76
N VAL A 86 19.29 12.85 -7.88
CA VAL A 86 17.87 13.05 -8.20
C VAL A 86 17.50 14.49 -7.86
N THR A 87 16.83 15.17 -8.79
CA THR A 87 16.33 16.54 -8.60
C THR A 87 14.82 16.57 -8.81
N VAL A 88 14.07 17.11 -7.85
CA VAL A 88 12.60 17.23 -7.88
C VAL A 88 12.23 18.66 -7.50
N ASP A 89 11.79 19.47 -8.46
CA ASP A 89 11.41 20.89 -8.25
C ASP A 89 12.42 21.68 -7.37
N GLY A 90 13.72 21.50 -7.63
CA GLY A 90 14.82 22.13 -6.89
C GLY A 90 15.32 21.38 -5.65
N VAL A 91 14.59 20.37 -5.17
CA VAL A 91 15.03 19.48 -4.08
C VAL A 91 15.99 18.44 -4.63
N ILE A 92 17.18 18.34 -4.03
CA ILE A 92 18.25 17.44 -4.47
C ILE A 92 18.45 16.31 -3.47
N ARG A 93 18.53 15.07 -3.96
CA ARG A 93 18.97 13.88 -3.22
C ARG A 93 20.08 13.20 -3.99
N GLU A 94 21.16 12.84 -3.31
CA GLU A 94 22.26 12.06 -3.89
C GLU A 94 22.44 10.78 -3.09
N ASP A 95 22.67 9.68 -3.80
CA ASP A 95 23.05 8.41 -3.18
C ASP A 95 23.95 7.63 -4.14
N VAL A 96 24.57 6.59 -3.60
CA VAL A 96 25.50 5.70 -4.30
C VAL A 96 24.84 4.34 -4.43
N GLY A 97 24.97 3.71 -5.60
CA GLY A 97 24.53 2.35 -5.85
C GLY A 97 25.66 1.47 -6.34
N ALA A 98 25.45 0.16 -6.24
CA ALA A 98 26.39 -0.84 -6.73
C ALA A 98 25.69 -1.82 -7.67
N GLY A 99 26.44 -2.32 -8.65
CA GLY A 99 25.94 -3.28 -9.63
C GLY A 99 26.98 -4.32 -9.95
N HIS A 100 26.53 -5.55 -10.21
CA HIS A 100 27.39 -6.71 -10.38
C HIS A 100 27.03 -7.49 -11.64
N GLY A 101 28.02 -7.65 -12.52
CA GLY A 101 27.90 -8.41 -13.75
C GLY A 101 28.66 -9.73 -13.65
N TYR A 102 28.01 -10.80 -14.11
CA TYR A 102 28.61 -12.13 -14.20
C TYR A 102 28.27 -12.73 -15.56
N ASP A 103 29.27 -12.86 -16.42
CA ASP A 103 29.09 -13.42 -17.76
C ASP A 103 30.40 -14.04 -18.27
N ALA A 104 30.30 -14.97 -19.21
CA ALA A 104 31.47 -15.52 -19.90
C ALA A 104 32.11 -14.47 -20.82
N ASP A 105 31.29 -13.57 -21.37
CA ASP A 105 31.73 -12.41 -22.12
C ASP A 105 31.99 -11.21 -21.18
N LEU A 106 33.19 -10.65 -21.26
CA LEU A 106 33.56 -9.52 -20.42
C LEU A 106 32.67 -8.29 -20.68
N GLY A 107 32.36 -7.99 -21.95
CA GLY A 107 31.52 -6.85 -22.32
C GLY A 107 30.12 -6.94 -21.74
N LEU A 108 29.49 -8.11 -21.81
CA LEU A 108 28.18 -8.37 -21.20
C LEU A 108 28.19 -8.24 -19.68
N ALA A 109 29.29 -8.67 -19.03
CA ALA A 109 29.46 -8.46 -17.59
C ALA A 109 29.54 -6.95 -17.25
N HIS A 110 30.30 -6.16 -18.01
CA HIS A 110 30.32 -4.69 -17.84
C HIS A 110 28.94 -4.06 -18.06
N GLU A 111 28.24 -4.46 -19.13
CA GLU A 111 26.92 -3.93 -19.47
C GLU A 111 25.90 -4.15 -18.33
N SER A 112 25.84 -5.37 -17.81
CA SER A 112 24.94 -5.72 -16.70
C SER A 112 25.27 -4.93 -15.43
N ALA A 113 26.56 -4.88 -15.05
CA ALA A 113 27.03 -4.21 -13.84
C ALA A 113 26.74 -2.70 -13.87
N VAL A 114 27.00 -2.02 -14.99
CA VAL A 114 26.75 -0.58 -15.16
C VAL A 114 25.26 -0.27 -15.03
N LYS A 115 24.40 -1.04 -15.72
CA LYS A 115 22.95 -0.84 -15.69
C LYS A 115 22.38 -1.02 -14.30
N GLU A 116 22.84 -2.06 -13.59
CA GLU A 116 22.42 -2.30 -12.20
C GLU A 116 22.90 -1.19 -11.26
N ALA A 117 24.17 -0.76 -11.35
CA ALA A 117 24.73 0.25 -10.45
C ALA A 117 23.98 1.59 -10.54
N VAL A 118 23.70 2.06 -11.76
CA VAL A 118 22.95 3.30 -11.97
C VAL A 118 21.51 3.16 -11.49
N THR A 119 20.87 2.03 -11.74
CA THR A 119 19.48 1.79 -11.31
C THR A 119 19.38 1.71 -9.79
N ASP A 120 20.33 1.05 -9.13
CA ASP A 120 20.40 0.98 -7.68
C ASP A 120 20.60 2.36 -7.05
N ALA A 121 21.55 3.15 -7.57
CA ALA A 121 21.81 4.51 -7.11
C ALA A 121 20.57 5.41 -7.25
N LEU A 122 19.87 5.31 -8.38
CA LEU A 122 18.62 6.04 -8.62
C LEU A 122 17.53 5.66 -7.61
N LYS A 123 17.27 4.35 -7.40
CA LYS A 123 16.28 3.90 -6.41
C LYS A 123 16.60 4.42 -5.01
N ARG A 124 17.88 4.40 -4.63
CA ARG A 124 18.34 4.88 -3.32
C ARG A 124 18.22 6.39 -3.16
N GLY A 125 18.47 7.16 -4.23
CA GLY A 125 18.20 8.60 -4.26
C GLY A 125 16.70 8.91 -4.11
N LEU A 126 15.84 8.17 -4.82
CA LEU A 126 14.38 8.31 -4.73
C LEU A 126 13.80 7.90 -3.36
N ARG A 127 14.39 6.87 -2.71
CA ARG A 127 14.00 6.40 -1.37
C ARG A 127 13.92 7.57 -0.36
N GLY A 128 14.79 8.57 -0.49
CA GLY A 128 14.80 9.74 0.40
C GLY A 128 13.55 10.63 0.36
N PHE A 129 12.62 10.40 -0.58
CA PHE A 129 11.36 11.14 -0.68
C PHE A 129 10.20 10.49 0.07
N GLY A 130 10.12 9.17 0.17
CA GLY A 130 8.97 8.55 0.83
C GLY A 130 8.84 7.04 0.70
N ASN A 131 7.81 6.51 1.36
CA ASN A 131 7.48 5.09 1.46
C ASN A 131 7.32 4.38 0.11
N PRO A 132 6.63 4.96 -0.90
CA PRO A 132 6.45 4.31 -2.21
C PRO A 132 7.76 4.02 -2.94
N PHE A 133 8.82 4.79 -2.67
CA PHE A 133 10.15 4.59 -3.27
C PHE A 133 11.01 3.53 -2.54
N GLY A 134 10.39 2.73 -1.66
CA GLY A 134 11.08 1.66 -0.95
C GLY A 134 11.63 2.05 0.43
N LEU A 135 11.34 3.26 0.93
CA LEU A 135 11.71 3.65 2.30
C LEU A 135 11.08 2.71 3.34
N ALA A 136 9.84 2.27 3.10
CA ALA A 136 9.12 1.34 3.97
C ALA A 136 9.84 -0.01 4.18
N LEU A 137 10.71 -0.41 3.25
CA LEU A 137 11.48 -1.67 3.34
C LEU A 137 12.65 -1.59 4.33
N TYR A 138 13.04 -0.37 4.73
CA TYR A 138 14.10 -0.15 5.71
C TYR A 138 13.57 -0.21 7.15
N ASP A 139 12.26 -0.08 7.33
CA ASP A 139 11.61 -0.26 8.61
C ASP A 139 11.36 -1.75 8.89
N LYS A 140 12.00 -2.27 9.94
CA LYS A 140 11.87 -3.67 10.36
C LYS A 140 10.45 -4.00 10.85
N SER A 141 9.69 -3.02 11.33
CA SER A 141 8.30 -3.20 11.76
C SER A 141 7.36 -3.49 10.57
N ARG A 142 7.74 -3.00 9.38
CA ARG A 142 6.93 -3.00 8.16
C ARG A 142 5.58 -2.30 8.29
N GLU A 143 5.41 -1.39 9.25
CA GLU A 143 4.16 -0.64 9.48
C GLU A 143 3.67 0.10 8.22
N ASN A 144 4.62 0.58 7.42
CA ASN A 144 4.38 1.32 6.17
C ASN A 144 4.35 0.42 4.91
N VAL A 145 4.26 -0.90 5.08
CA VAL A 145 4.00 -1.85 4.00
C VAL A 145 2.55 -2.29 4.07
N GLY A 146 1.79 -2.02 3.03
CA GLY A 146 0.36 -2.27 3.00
C GLY A 146 -0.34 -1.52 1.88
N VAL A 147 -1.65 -1.71 1.78
CA VAL A 147 -2.50 -0.94 0.87
C VAL A 147 -3.25 0.08 1.71
N ASP A 148 -3.04 1.36 1.43
CA ASP A 148 -3.93 2.39 1.96
C ASP A 148 -5.28 2.24 1.27
N LEU A 149 -6.28 1.82 2.03
CA LEU A 149 -7.64 1.81 1.53
C LEU A 149 -8.08 3.26 1.34
N PRO A 150 -8.89 3.55 0.30
CA PRO A 150 -9.54 4.84 0.19
C PRO A 150 -10.21 5.19 1.53
N PRO A 151 -10.21 6.47 1.93
CA PRO A 151 -10.99 6.89 3.08
C PRO A 151 -12.42 6.38 2.91
N MET A 152 -12.90 5.62 3.90
CA MET A 152 -14.29 5.16 3.90
C MET A 152 -15.19 6.40 3.78
N ASP A 153 -16.08 6.41 2.78
CA ASP A 153 -17.16 7.39 2.76
C ASP A 153 -18.17 6.97 3.83
N HIS A 154 -17.95 7.47 5.05
CA HIS A 154 -18.77 7.15 6.20
C HIS A 154 -20.25 7.52 5.99
N ALA A 155 -20.54 8.52 5.16
CA ALA A 155 -21.91 8.91 4.85
C ALA A 155 -22.57 7.89 3.91
N ALA A 156 -21.89 7.51 2.84
CA ALA A 156 -22.38 6.50 1.90
C ALA A 156 -22.53 5.12 2.57
N GLU A 157 -21.57 4.71 3.40
CA GLU A 157 -21.66 3.46 4.15
C GLU A 157 -22.79 3.48 5.17
N ALA A 158 -23.01 4.60 5.87
CA ALA A 158 -24.14 4.74 6.77
C ALA A 158 -25.47 4.61 6.03
N ALA A 159 -25.63 5.28 4.88
CA ALA A 159 -26.82 5.16 4.05
C ALA A 159 -27.07 3.71 3.60
N ARG A 160 -26.03 3.03 3.10
CA ARG A 160 -26.09 1.61 2.71
C ARG A 160 -26.53 0.70 3.86
N ILE A 161 -26.01 0.94 5.08
CA ILE A 161 -26.37 0.17 6.26
C ILE A 161 -27.83 0.43 6.64
N ILE A 162 -28.27 1.69 6.64
CA ILE A 162 -29.67 2.06 6.92
C ILE A 162 -30.61 1.35 5.94
N ASP A 163 -30.33 1.43 4.63
CA ASP A 163 -31.14 0.76 3.60
C ASP A 163 -31.26 -0.76 3.84
N ARG A 164 -30.14 -1.40 4.22
CA ARG A 164 -30.13 -2.84 4.55
C ARG A 164 -30.96 -3.14 5.80
N LEU A 165 -30.85 -2.32 6.84
CA LEU A 165 -31.61 -2.52 8.08
C LEU A 165 -33.11 -2.35 7.81
N GLU A 166 -33.51 -1.36 7.00
CA GLU A 166 -34.90 -1.11 6.63
C GLU A 166 -35.52 -2.23 5.77
N GLN A 167 -34.69 -3.05 5.11
CA GLN A 167 -35.14 -4.23 4.36
C GLN A 167 -35.25 -5.51 5.20
N ALA A 168 -34.89 -5.49 6.49
CA ALA A 168 -35.01 -6.67 7.34
C ALA A 168 -36.48 -7.08 7.53
N GLY A 169 -36.81 -8.35 7.27
CA GLY A 169 -38.17 -8.88 7.40
C GLY A 169 -38.47 -9.46 8.78
N THR A 170 -37.44 -9.74 9.60
CA THR A 170 -37.59 -10.25 10.97
C THR A 170 -36.58 -9.64 11.94
N VAL A 171 -36.89 -9.67 13.23
CA VAL A 171 -35.95 -9.22 14.29
C VAL A 171 -34.65 -10.03 14.27
N ALA A 172 -34.72 -11.31 13.89
CA ALA A 172 -33.54 -12.17 13.77
C ALA A 172 -32.62 -11.72 12.62
N GLU A 173 -33.18 -11.41 11.45
CA GLU A 173 -32.45 -10.86 10.30
C GLU A 173 -31.82 -9.50 10.63
N LEU A 174 -32.58 -8.61 11.28
CA LEU A 174 -32.10 -7.30 11.72
C LEU A 174 -30.87 -7.46 12.65
N GLY A 175 -30.93 -8.40 13.60
CA GLY A 175 -29.83 -8.71 14.50
C GLY A 175 -28.62 -9.31 13.79
N ALA A 176 -28.83 -10.14 12.77
CA ALA A 176 -27.74 -10.71 11.95
C ALA A 176 -27.05 -9.64 11.10
N LEU A 177 -27.82 -8.76 10.45
CA LEU A 177 -27.32 -7.63 9.68
C LEU A 177 -26.45 -6.71 10.54
N TRP A 178 -26.96 -6.30 11.72
CA TRP A 178 -26.20 -5.49 12.68
C TRP A 178 -24.85 -6.12 13.06
N LYS A 179 -24.84 -7.44 13.32
CA LYS A 179 -23.60 -8.15 13.64
C LYS A 179 -22.61 -8.15 12.47
N SER A 180 -23.09 -8.43 11.26
CA SER A 180 -22.25 -8.46 10.05
C SER A 180 -21.64 -7.10 9.70
N GLU A 181 -22.33 -6.01 10.03
CA GLU A 181 -21.87 -4.63 9.76
C GLU A 181 -21.11 -4.00 10.93
N SER A 182 -20.88 -4.74 12.03
CA SER A 182 -20.36 -4.18 13.28
C SER A 182 -19.02 -3.44 13.14
N ALA A 183 -18.13 -3.90 12.27
CA ALA A 183 -16.86 -3.23 11.99
C ALA A 183 -17.06 -1.88 11.29
N THR A 184 -17.92 -1.83 10.26
CA THR A 184 -18.27 -0.60 9.53
C THR A 184 -19.00 0.38 10.44
N ILE A 185 -19.96 -0.10 11.23
CA ILE A 185 -20.69 0.72 12.22
C ILE A 185 -19.73 1.32 13.24
N ALA A 186 -18.74 0.58 13.72
CA ALA A 186 -17.73 1.08 14.65
C ALA A 186 -16.85 2.17 14.00
N ALA A 187 -16.47 1.99 12.74
CA ALA A 187 -15.73 3.01 11.97
C ALA A 187 -16.55 4.29 11.80
N VAL A 188 -17.82 4.18 11.37
CA VAL A 188 -18.74 5.33 11.26
C VAL A 188 -18.96 6.00 12.61
N LYS A 189 -19.08 5.25 13.70
CA LYS A 189 -19.22 5.81 15.06
C LYS A 189 -18.04 6.67 15.47
N ALA A 190 -16.83 6.20 15.18
CA ALA A 190 -15.60 6.89 15.54
C ALA A 190 -15.40 8.17 14.71
N ALA A 191 -15.69 8.11 13.41
CA ALA A 191 -15.39 9.18 12.48
C ALA A 191 -16.55 10.15 12.21
N TYR A 192 -17.80 9.69 12.29
CA TYR A 192 -18.99 10.47 11.94
C TYR A 192 -20.20 10.20 12.86
N PRO A 193 -20.22 10.78 14.08
CA PRO A 193 -21.25 10.50 15.09
C PRO A 193 -22.69 10.76 14.65
N ALA A 194 -22.93 11.76 13.80
CA ALA A 194 -24.27 12.07 13.28
C ALA A 194 -24.79 10.95 12.35
N ALA A 195 -23.93 10.41 11.48
CA ALA A 195 -24.29 9.29 10.61
C ALA A 195 -24.52 7.99 11.41
N TYR A 196 -23.73 7.77 12.46
CA TYR A 196 -23.95 6.65 13.39
C TYR A 196 -25.31 6.73 14.10
N LYS A 197 -25.72 7.93 14.53
CA LYS A 197 -27.04 8.12 15.15
C LYS A 197 -28.17 7.74 14.21
N ALA A 198 -28.07 8.09 12.92
CA ALA A 198 -29.05 7.70 11.91
C ALA A 198 -29.15 6.17 11.74
N ILE A 199 -28.02 5.45 11.83
CA ILE A 199 -27.98 3.97 11.82
C ILE A 199 -28.69 3.39 13.05
N GLU A 200 -28.47 3.96 14.25
CA GLU A 200 -29.16 3.55 15.48
C GLU A 200 -30.67 3.78 15.39
N ASP A 201 -31.08 4.98 14.97
CA ASP A 201 -32.49 5.36 14.82
C ASP A 201 -33.21 4.43 13.83
N ALA A 202 -32.58 4.07 12.71
CA ALA A 202 -33.12 3.13 11.73
C ALA A 202 -33.29 1.72 12.31
N LYS A 203 -32.31 1.23 13.06
CA LYS A 203 -32.40 -0.08 13.73
C LYS A 203 -33.51 -0.10 14.76
N ASP A 204 -33.63 0.93 15.60
CA ASP A 204 -34.64 0.97 16.65
C ASP A 204 -36.05 1.05 16.06
N LYS A 205 -36.24 1.86 15.01
CA LYS A 205 -37.47 1.89 14.20
C LYS A 205 -37.84 0.50 13.68
N MET A 206 -36.91 -0.20 13.02
CA MET A 206 -37.18 -1.54 12.47
C MET A 206 -37.46 -2.57 13.56
N LYS A 207 -36.76 -2.49 14.70
CA LYS A 207 -37.01 -3.38 15.84
C LYS A 207 -38.43 -3.22 16.39
N THR A 208 -38.94 -1.99 16.48
CA THR A 208 -40.32 -1.72 16.91
C THR A 208 -41.35 -2.19 15.87
N GLN A 209 -41.08 -2.00 14.57
CA GLN A 209 -41.99 -2.42 13.50
C GLN A 209 -42.10 -3.94 13.36
N LEU A 210 -41.00 -4.66 13.59
CA LEU A 210 -40.92 -6.11 13.49
C LEU A 210 -41.28 -6.83 14.79
N ALA A 211 -41.57 -6.09 15.87
CA ALA A 211 -41.98 -6.68 17.13
C ALA A 211 -43.36 -7.35 16.99
N PRO A 212 -43.57 -8.53 17.59
CA PRO A 212 -44.90 -9.14 17.60
C PRO A 212 -45.91 -8.20 18.28
N PRO A 213 -47.18 -8.19 17.84
CA PRO A 213 -48.21 -7.38 18.48
C PRO A 213 -48.32 -7.77 19.96
N PRO A 214 -48.62 -6.81 20.85
CA PRO A 214 -48.80 -7.10 22.26
C PRO A 214 -49.86 -8.19 22.42
N ALA A 215 -49.59 -9.17 23.28
CA ALA A 215 -50.57 -10.21 23.61
C ALA A 215 -51.88 -9.53 24.04
N GLY A 216 -52.97 -9.84 23.33
CA GLY A 216 -54.29 -9.34 23.67
C GLY A 216 -54.68 -9.74 25.10
N PRO A 217 -55.57 -8.99 25.76
CA PRO A 217 -56.03 -9.36 27.10
C PRO A 217 -56.59 -10.78 27.08
N ASP A 218 -56.13 -11.59 28.02
CA ASP A 218 -56.52 -12.98 28.22
C ASP A 218 -58.06 -13.04 28.41
N GLU A 219 -58.81 -13.52 27.43
CA GLU A 219 -60.27 -13.74 27.52
C GLU A 219 -60.61 -14.99 28.38
N GLY A 220 -59.83 -15.21 29.44
CA GLY A 220 -59.97 -16.32 30.36
C GLY A 220 -60.76 -15.99 31.61
N ASP A 221 -61.88 -15.26 31.53
CA ASP A 221 -62.80 -15.16 32.68
C ASP A 221 -64.22 -14.65 32.32
N ARG A 222 -64.91 -15.33 31.39
CA ARG A 222 -66.31 -15.01 31.06
C ARG A 222 -67.24 -16.22 30.95
N PHE A 223 -67.09 -17.26 31.76
CA PHE A 223 -68.18 -18.22 31.96
C PHE A 223 -68.17 -18.79 33.38
N SER A 224 -68.75 -18.01 34.31
CA SER A 224 -69.24 -18.51 35.60
C SER A 224 -70.40 -17.63 36.07
N ALA A 225 -71.60 -17.87 35.54
CA ALA A 225 -72.86 -17.55 36.20
C ALA A 225 -74.05 -18.27 35.53
N HIS A 226 -74.65 -19.16 36.33
CA HIS A 226 -75.97 -19.79 36.24
C HIS A 226 -76.17 -21.01 35.32
#